data_AF-A0A7K3UJA4-F1
#
_entry.id   AF-A0A7K3UJA4-F1
#
_cell.length_a   1.000
_cell.length_b   1.000
_cell.length_c   1.000
_cell.angle_alpha   90.00
_cell.angle_beta   90.00
_cell.angle_gamma   90.00
#
_symmetry.space_group_name_H-M   'P 1'
#
loop_
_entity.id
_entity.type
_entity.pdbx_description
1 polymer ?
#
loop_
_entity_poly.entity_id
_entity_poly.type
_entity_poly.pdbx_seq_one_letter_code
_entity_poly.pdbx_strand_id
1 'polypeptide(L)'
;MNKSDFQQAALTYARATQPLDPDQGWRIEDVQLAFMAGMEALAVPRLLSRPETARVLNVSSSTIHDLVRHGELAFVHAGRGTVRKHLTFSQDEIVNFIKRHTQRTYQDDPGPPTARYGTRKRARELAVERATASGGDFTAQREARLAAAKANKK
;
A
#
# COMPACT_ATOMS: atom_id res chain seq x y z
N MET A 1 -24.41 -21.76 -8.21
CA MET A 1 -23.11 -22.44 -8.35
C MET A 1 -23.38 -23.91 -8.14
N ASN A 2 -23.46 -24.68 -9.23
CA ASN A 2 -23.80 -26.10 -9.15
C ASN A 2 -22.60 -26.85 -8.58
N LYS A 3 -22.84 -27.83 -7.70
CA LYS A 3 -21.78 -28.65 -7.09
C LYS A 3 -20.91 -29.38 -8.14
N SER A 4 -21.40 -29.51 -9.39
CA SER A 4 -20.72 -30.11 -10.53
C SER A 4 -19.43 -29.39 -10.93
N ASP A 5 -19.44 -28.06 -10.97
CA ASP A 5 -18.36 -27.30 -11.62
C ASP A 5 -17.09 -27.35 -10.76
N PHE A 6 -17.27 -27.30 -9.43
CA PHE A 6 -16.18 -27.47 -8.47
C PHE A 6 -15.58 -28.88 -8.49
N GLN A 7 -16.41 -29.91 -8.63
CA GLN A 7 -15.95 -31.29 -8.73
C GLN A 7 -15.16 -31.52 -10.02
N GLN A 8 -15.60 -30.91 -11.12
CA GLN A 8 -14.97 -31.03 -12.43
C GLN A 8 -13.65 -30.25 -12.53
N ALA A 9 -13.58 -29.09 -11.88
CA ALA A 9 -12.33 -28.34 -11.71
C ALA A 9 -11.33 -29.11 -10.84
N ALA A 10 -11.77 -29.67 -9.71
CA ALA A 10 -10.92 -30.48 -8.84
C ALA A 10 -10.37 -31.73 -9.55
N LEU A 11 -11.20 -32.42 -10.33
CA LEU A 11 -10.80 -33.58 -11.13
C LEU A 11 -9.76 -33.21 -12.19
N THR A 12 -9.98 -32.12 -12.93
CA THR A 12 -9.05 -31.62 -13.95
C THR A 12 -7.70 -31.26 -13.32
N TYR A 13 -7.74 -30.61 -12.17
CA TYR A 13 -6.55 -30.20 -11.45
C TYR A 13 -5.73 -31.39 -10.92
N ALA A 14 -6.39 -32.38 -10.31
CA ALA A 14 -5.74 -33.61 -9.84
C ALA A 14 -5.10 -34.43 -10.97
N ARG A 15 -5.61 -34.32 -12.20
CA ARG A 15 -5.04 -34.99 -13.38
C ARG A 15 -3.84 -34.26 -13.97
N ALA A 16 -3.78 -32.95 -13.83
CA ALA A 16 -2.75 -32.11 -14.47
C ALA A 16 -1.55 -31.83 -13.56
N THR A 17 -1.66 -32.11 -12.27
CA THR A 17 -0.61 -31.83 -11.29
C THR A 17 0.20 -33.07 -10.96
N GLN A 18 1.45 -32.86 -10.54
CA GLN A 18 2.37 -33.90 -10.08
C GLN A 18 2.61 -33.73 -8.58
N PRO A 19 2.73 -34.85 -7.83
CA PRO A 19 3.04 -34.79 -6.40
C PRO A 19 4.43 -34.16 -6.18
N LEU A 20 4.63 -33.58 -5.00
CA LEU A 20 5.88 -32.89 -4.65
C LEU A 20 7.06 -33.88 -4.56
N ASP A 21 6.76 -35.12 -4.14
CA ASP A 21 7.69 -36.24 -4.14
C ASP A 21 7.15 -37.35 -5.08
N PRO A 22 7.80 -37.60 -6.24
CA PRO A 22 7.34 -38.60 -7.20
C PRO A 22 7.45 -40.03 -6.67
N ASP A 23 8.33 -40.30 -5.71
CA ASP A 23 8.58 -41.64 -5.18
C ASP A 23 7.60 -42.00 -4.05
N GLN A 24 7.05 -41.00 -3.37
CA GLN A 24 6.11 -41.17 -2.26
C GLN A 24 4.65 -40.98 -2.67
N GLY A 25 4.40 -40.49 -3.88
CA GLY A 25 3.07 -40.22 -4.40
C GLY A 25 2.38 -39.05 -3.69
N TRP A 26 1.06 -38.96 -3.83
CA TRP A 26 0.27 -37.85 -3.31
C TRP A 26 0.12 -37.89 -1.79
N ARG A 27 0.78 -36.96 -1.09
CA ARG A 27 0.52 -36.73 0.33
C ARG A 27 -0.59 -35.70 0.55
N ILE A 28 -1.11 -35.67 1.78
CA ILE A 28 -2.18 -34.73 2.17
C ILE A 28 -1.70 -33.29 1.96
N GLU A 29 -0.43 -33.03 2.28
CA GLU A 29 0.23 -31.74 2.09
C GLU A 29 0.30 -31.35 0.61
N ASP A 30 0.60 -32.31 -0.28
CA ASP A 30 0.66 -32.09 -1.72
C ASP A 30 -0.71 -31.75 -2.28
N VAL A 31 -1.75 -32.46 -1.83
CA VAL A 31 -3.14 -32.19 -2.23
C VAL A 31 -3.58 -30.80 -1.77
N GLN A 32 -3.21 -30.39 -0.56
CA GLN A 32 -3.52 -29.06 -0.03
C GLN A 32 -2.76 -27.97 -0.79
N LEU A 33 -1.45 -28.14 -0.99
CA LEU A 33 -0.60 -27.18 -1.69
C LEU A 33 -1.03 -27.03 -3.13
N ALA A 34 -1.28 -28.14 -3.81
CA ALA A 34 -1.77 -28.13 -5.17
C ALA A 34 -3.17 -27.48 -5.19
N PHE A 35 -4.11 -27.85 -4.32
CA PHE A 35 -5.40 -27.16 -4.27
C PHE A 35 -5.28 -25.64 -4.08
N MET A 36 -4.39 -25.18 -3.20
CA MET A 36 -4.09 -23.74 -3.02
C MET A 36 -3.49 -23.12 -4.28
N ALA A 37 -2.49 -23.74 -4.90
CA ALA A 37 -1.86 -23.25 -6.12
C ALA A 37 -2.83 -23.25 -7.33
N GLY A 38 -3.73 -24.24 -7.41
CA GLY A 38 -4.80 -24.30 -8.39
C GLY A 38 -5.85 -23.22 -8.19
N MET A 39 -6.18 -22.91 -6.93
CA MET A 39 -7.05 -21.77 -6.62
C MET A 39 -6.39 -20.42 -6.96
N GLU A 40 -5.08 -20.28 -6.75
CA GLU A 40 -4.33 -19.08 -7.17
C GLU A 40 -4.28 -18.96 -8.70
N ALA A 41 -4.08 -20.07 -9.43
CA ALA A 41 -3.97 -20.07 -10.89
C ALA A 41 -5.30 -19.90 -11.64
N LEU A 42 -6.42 -20.37 -11.06
CA LEU A 42 -7.77 -20.23 -11.62
C LEU A 42 -8.54 -19.01 -11.09
N ALA A 43 -7.90 -18.15 -10.30
CA ALA A 43 -8.52 -16.92 -9.85
C ALA A 43 -8.71 -15.97 -11.05
N VAL A 44 -9.75 -16.20 -11.84
CA VAL A 44 -10.40 -15.12 -12.60
C VAL A 44 -10.64 -14.02 -11.55
N PRO A 45 -9.99 -12.85 -11.67
CA PRO A 45 -10.01 -11.86 -10.61
C PRO A 45 -11.46 -11.53 -10.29
N ARG A 46 -11.93 -11.99 -9.13
CA ARG A 46 -13.34 -11.83 -8.78
C ARG A 46 -13.57 -10.34 -8.62
N LEU A 47 -14.52 -9.82 -9.40
CA LEU A 47 -14.99 -8.47 -9.19
C LEU A 47 -15.75 -8.41 -7.86
N LEU A 48 -15.28 -7.54 -6.97
CA LEU A 48 -15.88 -7.32 -5.67
C LEU A 48 -16.96 -6.27 -5.77
N SER A 49 -18.08 -6.53 -5.11
CA SER A 49 -19.15 -5.55 -4.96
C SER A 49 -18.74 -4.44 -3.99
N ARG A 50 -19.43 -3.29 -4.03
CA ARG A 50 -19.23 -2.21 -3.06
C ARG A 50 -19.27 -2.66 -1.58
N PRO A 51 -20.26 -3.44 -1.09
CA PRO A 51 -20.27 -3.87 0.30
C PRO A 51 -19.14 -4.85 0.64
N GLU A 52 -18.72 -5.69 -0.30
CA GLU A 52 -17.55 -6.58 -0.09
C GLU A 52 -16.26 -5.76 0.00
N THR A 53 -16.07 -4.78 -0.88
CA THR A 53 -14.91 -3.88 -0.89
C THR A 53 -14.82 -3.08 0.41
N ALA A 54 -15.97 -2.59 0.90
CA ALA A 54 -16.08 -1.91 2.18
C ALA A 54 -15.61 -2.80 3.35
N ARG A 55 -15.96 -4.09 3.33
CA ARG A 55 -15.49 -5.07 4.33
C ARG A 55 -13.99 -5.32 4.23
N VAL A 56 -13.45 -5.45 3.02
CA VAL A 56 -12.00 -5.69 2.79
C VAL A 56 -11.17 -4.52 3.32
N LEU A 57 -11.58 -3.28 3.04
CA LEU A 57 -10.89 -2.08 3.49
C LEU A 57 -11.28 -1.65 4.91
N ASN A 58 -12.20 -2.37 5.56
CA ASN A 58 -12.76 -2.06 6.88
C ASN A 58 -13.29 -0.61 7.00
N VAL A 59 -14.03 -0.16 5.98
CA VAL A 59 -14.64 1.18 5.92
C VAL A 59 -16.15 1.09 5.63
N SER A 60 -16.85 2.21 5.76
CA SER A 60 -18.28 2.28 5.43
C SER A 60 -18.52 2.23 3.91
N SER A 61 -19.70 1.75 3.49
CA SER A 61 -20.07 1.72 2.07
C SER A 61 -20.25 3.12 1.46
N SER A 62 -20.58 4.13 2.28
CA SER A 62 -20.61 5.53 1.83
C SER A 62 -19.20 6.05 1.56
N THR A 63 -18.22 5.73 2.41
CA THR A 63 -16.81 6.09 2.18
C THR A 63 -16.31 5.53 0.86
N ILE A 64 -16.61 4.27 0.53
CA ILE A 64 -16.26 3.70 -0.79
C ILE A 64 -16.88 4.50 -1.95
N HIS A 65 -18.12 4.98 -1.78
CA HIS A 65 -18.76 5.79 -2.81
C HIS A 65 -18.06 7.14 -2.98
N ASP A 66 -17.64 7.78 -1.89
CA ASP A 66 -16.89 9.03 -1.93
C ASP A 66 -15.51 8.84 -2.58
N LEU A 67 -14.80 7.74 -2.27
CA LEU A 67 -13.52 7.40 -2.92
C LEU A 67 -13.66 7.26 -4.44
N VAL A 68 -14.76 6.63 -4.90
CA VAL A 68 -15.08 6.55 -6.33
C VAL A 68 -15.42 7.92 -6.92
N ARG A 69 -16.17 8.75 -6.18
CA ARG A 69 -16.56 10.10 -6.62
C ARG A 69 -15.36 11.04 -6.77
N HIS A 70 -14.37 10.91 -5.89
CA HIS A 70 -13.12 11.65 -5.93
C HIS A 70 -12.10 11.07 -6.92
N GLY A 71 -12.40 9.92 -7.52
CA GLY A 71 -11.52 9.28 -8.51
C GLY A 71 -10.31 8.56 -7.90
N GLU A 72 -10.31 8.32 -6.59
CA GLU A 72 -9.22 7.64 -5.87
C GLU A 72 -9.28 6.12 -6.06
N LEU A 73 -10.48 5.59 -6.30
CA LEU A 73 -10.74 4.17 -6.52
C LEU A 73 -11.41 3.95 -7.88
N ALA A 74 -10.74 3.24 -8.78
CA ALA A 74 -11.32 2.89 -10.08
C ALA A 74 -12.35 1.76 -9.93
N PHE A 75 -13.42 1.82 -10.73
CA PHE A 75 -14.46 0.80 -10.74
C PHE A 75 -14.70 0.25 -12.15
N VAL A 76 -15.03 -1.02 -12.21
CA VAL A 76 -15.55 -1.70 -13.39
C VAL A 76 -17.07 -1.59 -13.35
N HIS A 77 -17.66 -1.14 -14.46
CA HIS A 77 -19.11 -1.11 -14.62
C HIS A 77 -19.60 -2.48 -15.11
N ALA A 78 -20.04 -3.32 -14.20
CA ALA A 78 -20.61 -4.64 -14.51
C ALA A 78 -22.12 -4.50 -14.77
N GLY A 79 -22.52 -3.99 -15.94
CA GLY A 79 -23.93 -3.94 -16.32
C GLY A 79 -24.22 -3.24 -17.64
N ARG A 80 -25.39 -3.54 -18.22
CA ARG A 80 -25.91 -2.89 -19.44
C ARG A 80 -26.77 -1.65 -19.14
N GLY A 81 -27.20 -1.49 -17.88
CA GLY A 81 -28.07 -0.40 -17.45
C GLY A 81 -27.33 0.94 -17.35
N THR A 82 -27.93 1.99 -17.90
CA THR A 82 -27.42 3.37 -17.88
C THR A 82 -27.83 4.15 -16.63
N VAL A 83 -28.96 3.77 -16.01
CA VAL A 83 -29.60 4.54 -14.93
C VAL A 83 -28.97 4.27 -13.55
N ARG A 84 -28.66 3.02 -13.22
CA ARG A 84 -27.97 2.66 -11.96
C ARG A 84 -26.72 1.87 -12.29
N LYS A 85 -25.57 2.52 -12.16
CA LYS A 85 -24.27 1.88 -12.41
C LYS A 85 -23.92 0.93 -11.26
N HIS A 86 -23.76 -0.34 -11.56
CA HIS A 86 -23.29 -1.32 -10.59
C HIS A 86 -21.77 -1.17 -10.45
N LEU A 87 -21.37 -0.53 -9.35
CA LEU A 87 -19.97 -0.34 -8.99
C LEU A 87 -19.38 -1.69 -8.54
N THR A 88 -18.47 -2.22 -9.35
CA THR A 88 -17.69 -3.40 -9.02
C THR A 88 -16.20 -3.07 -9.10
N PHE A 89 -15.39 -3.75 -8.31
CA PHE A 89 -13.98 -3.42 -8.13
C PHE A 89 -13.11 -4.63 -8.44
N SER A 90 -12.03 -4.44 -9.19
CA SER A 90 -11.03 -5.48 -9.34
C SER A 90 -10.22 -5.62 -8.06
N GLN A 91 -9.82 -6.85 -7.75
CA GLN A 91 -8.97 -7.11 -6.59
C GLN A 91 -7.62 -6.40 -6.71
N ASP A 92 -7.05 -6.32 -7.92
CA ASP A 92 -5.81 -5.60 -8.20
C ASP A 92 -5.91 -4.11 -7.89
N GLU A 93 -7.04 -3.47 -8.21
CA GLU A 93 -7.20 -2.05 -7.91
C GLU A 93 -7.29 -1.79 -6.41
N ILE A 94 -7.91 -2.70 -5.63
CA ILE A 94 -7.93 -2.61 -4.17
C ILE A 94 -6.52 -2.76 -3.60
N VAL A 95 -5.74 -3.71 -4.12
CA VAL A 95 -4.34 -3.88 -3.72
C VAL A 95 -3.51 -2.65 -4.08
N ASN A 96 -3.71 -2.08 -5.27
CA ASN A 96 -3.04 -0.85 -5.69
C ASN A 96 -3.45 0.35 -4.84
N PHE A 97 -4.73 0.47 -4.50
CA PHE A 97 -5.24 1.49 -3.59
C PHE A 97 -4.55 1.40 -2.23
N ILE A 98 -4.43 0.20 -1.65
CA ILE A 98 -3.70 -0.02 -0.40
C ILE A 98 -2.25 0.42 -0.56
N LYS A 99 -1.57 0.03 -1.64
CA LYS A 99 -0.17 0.44 -1.89
C LYS A 99 -0.01 1.96 -1.99
N ARG A 100 -0.93 2.66 -2.66
CA ARG A 100 -0.91 4.14 -2.81
C ARG A 100 -1.15 4.86 -1.48
N HIS A 101 -2.03 4.30 -0.63
CA HIS A 101 -2.43 4.92 0.64
C HIS A 101 -1.63 4.44 1.85
N THR A 102 -0.80 3.41 1.70
CA THR A 102 0.08 2.93 2.77
C THR A 102 1.25 3.89 2.92
N GLN A 103 1.17 4.76 3.93
CA GLN A 103 2.29 5.59 4.34
C GLN A 103 3.01 4.92 5.52
N ARG A 104 4.32 4.75 5.40
CA ARG A 104 5.17 4.28 6.50
C ARG A 104 5.66 5.49 7.29
N THR A 105 4.84 5.95 8.23
CA THR A 105 5.26 6.98 9.18
C THR A 105 6.16 6.35 10.25
N TYR A 106 7.45 6.20 9.93
CA TYR A 106 8.46 5.79 10.92
C TYR A 106 9.72 6.68 10.93
N GLN A 107 9.76 7.75 10.13
CA GLN A 107 10.92 8.64 10.07
C GLN A 107 10.61 10.11 10.40
N ASP A 108 9.36 10.57 10.24
CA ASP A 108 9.04 12.00 10.37
C ASP A 108 7.81 12.34 11.22
N ASP A 109 7.20 11.38 11.93
CA ASP A 109 6.16 11.69 12.92
C ASP A 109 6.81 11.85 14.30
N PRO A 110 7.14 13.07 14.75
CA PRO A 110 7.29 13.29 16.18
C PRO A 110 5.89 13.04 16.75
N GLY A 111 5.72 11.93 17.48
CA GLY A 111 4.51 11.70 18.25
C GLY A 111 4.10 12.97 19.02
N PRO A 112 2.81 13.10 19.40
CA PRO A 112 2.28 14.31 20.02
C PRO A 112 3.24 14.78 21.12
N PRO A 113 3.61 16.07 21.17
CA PRO A 113 4.67 16.57 22.03
C PRO A 113 4.29 16.30 23.48
N THR A 114 4.72 15.15 23.99
CA THR A 114 4.56 14.83 25.39
C THR A 114 5.48 15.78 26.11
N ALA A 115 4.88 16.63 26.95
CA ALA A 115 5.56 17.61 27.77
C ALA A 115 6.50 16.91 28.76
N ARG A 116 7.67 16.53 28.29
CA ARG A 116 8.83 16.19 29.11
C ARG A 116 9.98 17.08 28.66
N TYR A 117 9.82 18.37 28.92
CA TYR A 117 10.94 19.31 28.95
C TYR A 117 11.80 18.99 30.17
N GLY A 118 12.68 18.00 30.02
CA GLY A 118 13.93 17.99 30.76
C GLY A 118 14.89 18.96 30.07
N THR A 119 15.69 19.67 30.84
CA THR A 119 16.69 20.68 30.42
C THR A 119 17.80 20.18 29.48
N ARG A 120 17.64 19.00 28.86
CA ARG A 120 18.63 18.39 27.97
C ARG A 120 18.21 18.57 26.51
N LYS A 121 19.06 19.27 25.77
CA LYS A 121 18.97 19.41 24.31
C LYS A 121 18.98 18.03 23.64
N ARG A 122 18.20 17.88 22.57
CA ARG A 122 18.15 16.63 21.78
C ARG A 122 19.46 16.39 21.04
N ALA A 123 19.75 15.15 20.67
CA ALA A 123 20.98 14.79 19.93
C ALA A 123 21.16 15.63 18.65
N ARG A 124 20.06 15.97 17.95
CA ARG A 124 20.07 16.87 16.79
C ARG A 124 20.44 18.30 17.15
N GLU A 125 19.89 18.83 18.24
CA GLU A 125 20.20 20.19 18.71
C GLU A 125 21.66 20.29 19.15
N LEU A 126 22.19 19.26 19.81
CA LEU A 126 23.62 19.15 20.13
C LEU A 126 24.50 19.00 18.88
N ALA A 127 24.02 18.29 17.85
CA ALA A 127 24.75 18.16 16.59
C ALA A 127 24.79 19.48 15.81
N VAL A 128 23.67 20.22 15.77
CA VAL A 128 23.61 21.57 15.20
C VAL A 128 24.51 22.51 15.99
N GLU A 129 24.44 22.50 17.32
CA GLU A 129 25.28 23.34 18.18
C GLU A 129 26.78 23.02 18.02
N ARG A 130 27.16 21.74 17.94
CA ARG A 130 28.56 21.34 17.65
C ARG A 130 28.99 21.77 16.25
N ALA A 131 28.11 21.71 15.26
CA ALA A 131 28.40 22.15 13.91
C ALA A 131 28.52 23.67 13.80
N THR A 132 27.79 24.44 14.62
CA THR A 132 27.85 25.91 14.64
C THR A 132 28.85 26.47 15.64
N ALA A 133 29.29 25.70 16.63
CA ALA A 133 30.24 26.15 17.67
C ALA A 133 31.68 26.31 17.17
N SER A 134 32.01 25.70 16.03
CA SER A 134 33.36 25.71 15.45
C SER A 134 33.41 26.55 14.17
N GLY A 135 33.38 27.87 14.34
CA GLY A 135 34.05 28.80 13.43
C GLY A 135 33.28 29.20 12.17
N GLY A 136 32.46 30.25 12.31
CA GLY A 136 32.08 31.13 11.21
C GLY A 136 30.59 31.07 10.88
N ASP A 137 29.82 32.00 11.43
CA ASP A 137 28.43 32.22 11.06
C ASP A 137 28.33 32.35 9.53
N PHE A 138 27.67 31.39 8.89
CA PHE A 138 27.43 31.38 7.44
C PHE A 138 26.78 32.69 6.97
N THR A 139 25.97 33.30 7.84
CA THR A 139 25.38 34.63 7.64
C THR A 139 26.44 35.72 7.56
N ALA A 140 27.43 35.73 8.47
CA ALA A 140 28.53 36.70 8.45
C ALA A 140 29.41 36.56 7.21
N GLN A 141 29.71 35.33 6.77
CA GLN A 141 30.46 35.10 5.52
C GLN A 141 29.68 35.55 4.28
N ARG A 142 28.36 35.35 4.28
CA ARG A 142 27.47 35.78 3.19
C ARG A 142 27.37 37.31 3.12
N GLU A 143 27.27 37.98 4.27
CA GLU A 143 27.27 39.44 4.33
C GLU A 143 28.60 40.04 3.86
N ALA A 144 29.73 39.46 4.27
CA ALA A 144 31.05 39.87 3.80
C ALA A 144 31.19 39.74 2.27
N ARG A 145 30.70 38.64 1.68
CA ARG A 145 30.70 38.45 0.21
C ARG A 145 29.82 39.47 -0.51
N LEU A 146 28.65 39.80 0.04
CA LEU A 146 27.77 40.80 -0.53
C LEU A 146 28.36 42.21 -0.44
N ALA A 147 29.05 42.55 0.65
CA ALA A 147 29.76 43.81 0.81
C ALA A 147 30.91 43.95 -0.21
N ALA A 148 31.73 42.90 -0.38
CA ALA A 148 32.81 42.87 -1.36
C ALA A 148 32.29 43.01 -2.80
N ALA A 149 31.19 42.33 -3.14
CA ALA A 149 30.57 42.43 -4.47
C ALA A 149 29.98 43.82 -4.75
N LYS A 150 29.52 44.55 -3.73
CA LYS A 150 29.09 45.95 -3.85
C LYS A 150 30.27 46.90 -4.02
N ALA A 151 31.38 46.67 -3.32
CA ALA A 151 32.58 47.49 -3.44
C ALA A 151 33.20 47.40 -4.85
N ASN A 152 33.21 46.21 -5.46
CA ASN A 152 33.73 46.01 -6.82
C ASN A 152 32.83 46.56 -7.95
N LYS A 153 31.62 47.03 -7.64
CA LYS A 153 30.68 47.60 -8.61
C LYS A 153 30.70 49.14 -8.65
N LYS A 154 31.57 49.77 -7.87
CA LYS A 154 31.75 51.22 -7.81
C LYS A 154 33.04 51.61 -8.50
#